data_AF-A0AAW1XZH9-F1
#
_entry.id   AF-A0AAW1XZH9-F1
#
_cell.length_a   1.000
_cell.length_b   1.000
_cell.length_c   1.000
_cell.angle_alpha   90.00
_cell.angle_beta   90.00
_cell.angle_gamma   90.00
#
_symmetry.space_group_name_H-M   'P 1'
#
loop_
_entity.id
_entity.type
_entity.pdbx_description
1 polymer ?
#
loop_
_entity_poly.entity_id
_entity_poly.type
_entity_poly.pdbx_seq_one_letter_code
_entity_poly.pdbx_strand_id
1 'polypeptide(L)'
;MGSSAATDSDEPLTPAGRLFLQPQMNQVITASSASKTPSTSTPSNPRSNLSLMLTHPRFSSLMVRDSNGRERWHKTPHIDLDRHVIVLHDPVSAAAVDDEAAVNDWLGRLRHRLRPLH
;
A
#
# COMPACT_ATOMS: atom_id res chain seq x y z
N MET A 1 1.91 -7.90 35.25
CA MET A 1 0.95 -7.27 34.32
C MET A 1 1.54 -5.92 33.91
N GLY A 2 2.15 -5.84 32.73
CA GLY A 2 2.75 -4.60 32.24
C GLY A 2 1.69 -3.74 31.56
N SER A 3 1.34 -2.61 32.16
CA SER A 3 0.57 -1.56 31.51
C SER A 3 1.44 -0.94 30.42
N SER A 4 1.14 -1.19 29.15
CA SER A 4 1.63 -0.33 28.08
C SER A 4 0.86 0.97 28.20
N ALA A 5 1.41 1.91 28.98
CA ALA A 5 0.93 3.28 29.01
C ALA A 5 0.84 3.76 27.56
N ALA A 6 -0.30 4.34 27.17
CA ALA A 6 -0.42 5.02 25.89
C ALA A 6 0.76 5.99 25.79
N THR A 7 1.69 5.72 24.89
CA THR A 7 2.76 6.66 24.59
C THR A 7 2.10 7.93 24.05
N ASP A 8 2.58 9.09 24.47
CA ASP A 8 2.06 10.42 24.09
C ASP A 8 1.95 10.65 22.56
N SER A 9 2.53 9.74 21.78
CA SER A 9 2.46 9.67 20.31
C SER A 9 1.20 9.04 19.71
N ASP A 10 0.36 8.36 20.51
CA ASP A 10 -0.71 7.51 19.97
C ASP A 10 -2.02 8.27 19.73
N GLU A 11 -2.37 8.47 18.46
CA GLU A 11 -3.54 9.23 18.06
C GLU A 11 -4.81 8.36 18.05
N PRO A 12 -5.96 8.83 18.57
CA PRO A 12 -7.22 8.10 18.47
C PRO A 12 -7.69 7.98 17.02
N LEU A 13 -8.29 6.84 16.68
CA LEU A 13 -8.88 6.66 15.35
C LEU A 13 -10.15 7.50 15.19
N THR A 14 -10.26 8.21 14.07
CA THR A 14 -11.45 9.02 13.75
C THR A 14 -12.69 8.14 13.56
N PRO A 15 -13.91 8.66 13.76
CA PRO A 15 -15.14 7.91 13.48
C PRO A 15 -15.20 7.35 12.05
N ALA A 16 -14.75 8.14 11.05
CA ALA A 16 -14.66 7.68 9.67
C ALA A 16 -13.60 6.58 9.49
N GLY A 17 -12.45 6.68 10.18
CA GLY A 17 -11.42 5.63 10.15
C GLY A 17 -11.95 4.29 10.65
N ARG A 18 -12.79 4.29 11.71
CA ARG A 18 -13.43 3.07 12.22
C ARG A 18 -14.40 2.43 11.24
N LEU A 19 -15.04 3.20 10.35
CA LEU A 19 -15.89 2.66 9.30
C LEU A 19 -15.11 1.75 8.34
N PHE A 20 -13.88 2.14 7.98
CA PHE A 20 -13.03 1.36 7.07
C PHE A 20 -12.45 0.09 7.70
N LEU A 21 -12.55 -0.09 9.01
CA LEU A 21 -12.15 -1.33 9.69
C LEU A 21 -13.21 -2.43 9.63
N GLN A 22 -14.42 -2.11 9.16
CA GLN A 22 -15.46 -3.12 9.00
C GLN A 22 -15.06 -4.13 7.91
N PRO A 23 -15.30 -5.45 8.09
CA PRO A 23 -14.96 -6.47 7.10
C PRO A 23 -15.50 -6.18 5.69
N GLN A 24 -16.65 -5.52 5.61
CA GLN A 24 -17.31 -5.12 4.37
C GLN A 24 -16.55 -4.02 3.61
N MET A 25 -15.66 -3.30 4.29
CA MET A 25 -14.89 -2.16 3.78
C MET A 25 -13.43 -2.54 3.47
N ASN A 26 -13.14 -3.82 3.23
CA ASN A 26 -11.82 -4.25 2.77
C ASN A 26 -11.54 -3.68 1.36
N GLN A 27 -10.83 -2.56 1.29
CA GLN A 27 -10.57 -1.83 0.06
C GLN A 27 -9.14 -2.06 -0.44
N VAL A 28 -9.01 -2.30 -1.75
CA VAL A 28 -7.73 -2.32 -2.46
C VAL A 28 -7.66 -1.05 -3.31
N ILE A 29 -6.66 -0.20 -3.03
CA ILE A 29 -6.39 1.00 -3.84
C ILE A 29 -5.37 0.60 -4.90
N THR A 30 -5.75 0.71 -6.18
CA THR A 30 -4.86 0.47 -7.32
C THR A 30 -4.62 1.78 -8.06
N ALA A 31 -3.35 2.12 -8.28
CA ALA A 31 -2.95 3.26 -9.09
C ALA A 31 -1.94 2.79 -10.15
N SER A 32 -2.09 3.26 -11.38
CA SER A 32 -1.20 2.97 -12.51
C SER A 32 -0.64 4.25 -13.08
N SER A 33 0.64 4.25 -13.44
CA SER A 33 1.30 5.36 -14.13
C SER A 33 1.99 4.84 -15.39
N ALA A 34 1.83 5.58 -16.49
CA ALA A 34 2.52 5.33 -17.75
C ALA A 34 3.39 6.54 -18.09
N SER A 35 4.59 6.29 -18.63
CA SER A 35 5.50 7.34 -19.09
C SER A 35 5.69 7.22 -20.60
N LYS A 36 5.44 8.30 -21.34
CA LYS A 36 5.59 8.37 -22.80
C LYS A 36 7.05 8.55 -23.22
N THR A 37 7.90 9.06 -22.35
CA THR A 37 9.32 9.27 -22.64
C THR A 37 10.08 7.95 -22.48
N PRO A 38 10.88 7.55 -23.49
CA PRO A 38 11.84 6.46 -23.31
C PRO A 38 12.82 6.93 -22.25
N SER A 39 12.72 6.38 -21.05
CA SER A 39 13.62 6.70 -19.96
C SER A 39 14.95 6.03 -20.27
N THR A 40 15.88 6.78 -20.88
CA THR A 40 17.33 6.47 -20.88
C THR A 40 17.93 6.69 -19.48
N SER A 41 17.13 6.51 -18.43
CA SER A 41 17.55 6.54 -17.05
C SER A 41 17.52 5.11 -16.55
N THR A 42 18.65 4.66 -16.01
CA THR A 42 18.77 3.48 -15.14
C THR A 42 17.45 3.23 -14.42
N PRO A 43 16.89 2.01 -14.43
CA PRO A 43 15.60 1.75 -13.80
C PRO A 43 15.66 2.32 -12.39
N SER A 44 14.94 3.42 -12.15
CA SER A 44 14.88 3.99 -10.82
C SER A 44 14.28 2.90 -9.97
N ASN A 45 15.04 2.42 -9.00
CA ASN A 45 14.58 1.36 -8.11
C ASN A 45 13.22 1.84 -7.59
N PRO A 46 12.10 1.15 -7.86
CA PRO A 46 10.77 1.67 -7.50
C PRO A 46 10.69 2.05 -6.01
N ARG A 47 11.56 1.43 -5.19
CA ARG A 47 11.79 1.73 -3.77
C ARG A 47 12.27 3.16 -3.48
N SER A 48 13.00 3.83 -4.38
CA SER A 48 13.48 5.21 -4.16
C SER A 48 12.33 6.21 -4.04
N ASN A 49 11.28 6.01 -4.84
CA ASN A 49 10.07 6.84 -4.77
C ASN A 49 9.23 6.54 -3.52
N LEU A 50 9.23 5.28 -3.06
CA LEU A 50 8.54 4.88 -1.83
C LEU A 50 9.19 5.46 -0.56
N SER A 51 10.49 5.76 -0.58
CA SER A 51 11.15 6.42 0.55
C SER A 51 10.53 7.79 0.88
N LEU A 52 10.01 8.52 -0.13
CA LEU A 52 9.30 9.78 0.10
C LEU A 52 7.94 9.56 0.76
N MET A 53 7.28 8.43 0.49
CA MET A 53 6.02 8.09 1.13
C MET A 53 6.21 7.87 2.64
N LEU A 54 7.31 7.21 3.03
CA LEU A 54 7.62 6.95 4.45
C LEU A 54 7.82 8.23 5.28
N THR A 55 8.19 9.35 4.65
CA THR A 55 8.26 10.67 5.29
C THR A 55 6.89 11.14 5.78
N HIS A 56 5.80 10.69 5.15
CA HIS A 56 4.45 11.08 5.54
C HIS A 56 3.96 10.23 6.72
N PRO A 57 3.46 10.83 7.82
CA PRO A 57 2.98 10.10 9.02
C PRO A 57 1.96 9.00 8.73
N ARG A 58 1.05 9.23 7.77
CA ARG A 58 0.09 8.24 7.27
C ARG A 58 0.69 6.93 6.77
N PHE A 59 1.89 6.94 6.18
CA PHE A 59 2.56 5.72 5.71
C PHE A 59 3.55 5.17 6.73
N SER A 60 3.81 5.90 7.82
CA SER A 60 4.67 5.47 8.93
C SER A 60 3.90 5.19 10.22
N SER A 61 2.59 4.95 10.13
CA SER A 61 1.73 4.63 11.28
C SER A 61 0.98 3.32 11.06
N LEU A 62 0.87 2.51 12.11
CA LEU A 62 0.11 1.28 12.14
C LEU A 62 -1.10 1.44 13.06
N MET A 63 -2.24 0.85 12.67
CA MET A 63 -3.40 0.79 13.54
C MET A 63 -3.23 -0.37 14.53
N VAL A 64 -3.26 -0.05 15.82
CA VAL A 64 -3.15 -1.00 16.91
C VAL A 64 -4.38 -0.90 17.83
N ARG A 65 -4.64 -1.95 18.61
CA ARG A 65 -5.64 -1.92 19.67
C ARG A 65 -4.95 -1.88 21.03
N ASP A 66 -5.38 -0.96 21.88
CA ASP A 66 -4.89 -0.87 23.26
C ASP A 66 -5.50 -1.97 24.15
N SER A 67 -5.05 -2.03 25.40
CA SER A 67 -5.55 -3.00 26.39
C SER A 67 -7.04 -2.87 26.71
N ASN A 68 -7.65 -1.73 26.39
CA ASN A 68 -9.08 -1.46 26.56
C ASN A 68 -9.87 -1.74 25.26
N GLY A 69 -9.22 -2.30 24.23
CA GLY A 69 -9.81 -2.63 22.95
C GLY A 69 -10.04 -1.42 22.02
N ARG A 70 -9.48 -0.24 22.34
CA ARG A 70 -9.67 0.97 21.52
C ARG A 70 -8.62 1.05 20.42
N GLU A 71 -9.06 1.38 19.20
CA GLU A 71 -8.15 1.58 18.07
C GLU A 71 -7.38 2.90 18.15
N ARG A 72 -6.07 2.83 17.88
CA ARG A 72 -5.13 3.95 17.91
C ARG A 72 -4.18 3.87 16.71
N TRP A 73 -3.76 5.00 16.18
CA TRP A 73 -2.61 5.09 15.27
C TRP A 73 -1.33 5.17 16.08
N HIS A 74 -0.43 4.23 15.85
CA HIS A 74 0.89 4.18 16.47
C HIS A 74 1.96 4.43 15.41
N LYS A 75 2.77 5.47 15.60
CA LYS A 75 3.87 5.77 14.69
C LYS A 75 4.96 4.71 14.82
N THR A 76 5.26 4.04 13.71
CA THR A 76 6.26 2.98 13.66
C THR A 76 7.60 3.56 13.20
N PRO A 77 8.68 3.42 13.99
CA PRO A 77 9.98 4.00 13.66
C PRO A 77 10.68 3.28 12.50
N HIS A 78 10.26 2.05 12.18
CA HIS A 78 10.85 1.24 11.12
C HIS A 78 9.78 0.50 10.33
N ILE A 79 9.80 0.63 9.00
CA ILE A 79 8.95 -0.11 8.08
C ILE A 79 9.84 -0.90 7.13
N ASP A 80 9.64 -2.20 7.14
CA ASP A 80 10.29 -3.12 6.21
C ASP A 80 9.54 -3.10 4.87
N LEU A 81 10.01 -2.24 3.96
CA LEU A 81 9.41 -2.09 2.63
C LEU A 81 9.45 -3.39 1.81
N ASP A 82 10.43 -4.27 2.03
CA ASP A 82 10.55 -5.50 1.24
C ASP A 82 9.41 -6.49 1.54
N ARG A 83 8.77 -6.37 2.70
CA ARG A 83 7.55 -7.13 3.02
C ARG A 83 6.27 -6.54 2.43
N HIS A 84 6.30 -5.29 1.98
CA HIS A 84 5.11 -4.55 1.57
C HIS A 84 5.10 -4.15 0.09
N VAL A 85 6.26 -4.13 -0.57
CA VAL A 85 6.40 -3.74 -1.98
C VAL A 85 6.72 -4.96 -2.82
N ILE A 86 5.73 -5.41 -3.60
CA ILE A 86 5.90 -6.49 -4.56
C ILE A 86 6.17 -5.86 -5.93
N VAL A 87 7.39 -6.04 -6.43
CA VAL A 87 7.75 -5.59 -7.78
C VAL A 87 7.46 -6.72 -8.77
N LEU A 88 6.58 -6.46 -9.73
CA LEU A 88 6.27 -7.39 -10.81
C LEU A 88 6.97 -6.91 -12.08
N HIS A 89 7.86 -7.73 -12.63
CA HIS A 89 8.58 -7.46 -13.87
C HIS A 89 7.86 -8.07 -15.09
N ASP A 90 6.54 -7.92 -15.15
CA ASP A 90 5.76 -8.47 -16.26
C ASP A 90 5.80 -7.52 -17.46
N PRO A 91 6.17 -7.99 -18.66
CA PRO A 91 6.04 -7.17 -19.85
C PRO A 91 4.56 -6.89 -20.14
N VAL A 92 4.29 -5.66 -20.56
CA VAL A 92 3.01 -5.29 -21.16
C VAL A 92 2.86 -6.09 -22.46
N SER A 93 1.66 -6.63 -22.71
CA SER A 93 1.44 -7.49 -23.87
C SER A 93 1.74 -6.75 -25.17
N ALA A 94 2.68 -7.25 -25.97
CA ALA A 94 2.98 -6.71 -27.29
C ALA A 94 1.85 -6.96 -28.31
N ALA A 95 0.86 -7.78 -27.95
CA ALA A 95 -0.33 -8.05 -28.75
C ALA A 95 -1.46 -7.05 -28.49
N ALA A 96 -1.29 -6.11 -27.55
CA ALA A 96 -2.27 -5.06 -27.32
C ALA A 96 -2.37 -4.12 -28.54
N VAL A 97 -3.60 -3.86 -28.97
CA VAL A 97 -3.87 -3.03 -30.16
C VAL A 97 -3.71 -1.53 -29.85
N ASP A 98 -3.91 -1.15 -28.59
CA ASP A 98 -3.74 0.21 -28.06
C ASP A 98 -3.37 0.19 -26.56
N ASP A 99 -3.09 1.37 -25.99
CA ASP A 99 -2.68 1.56 -24.60
C ASP A 99 -3.77 1.13 -23.59
N GLU A 100 -5.05 1.33 -23.91
CA GLU A 100 -6.17 0.95 -23.04
C GLU A 100 -6.32 -0.57 -22.96
N ALA A 101 -6.18 -1.27 -24.09
CA ALA A 101 -6.17 -2.73 -24.15
C ALA A 101 -4.98 -3.30 -23.37
N ALA A 102 -3.81 -2.67 -23.47
CA ALA A 102 -2.62 -3.04 -22.72
C ALA A 102 -2.82 -2.88 -21.20
N VAL A 103 -3.38 -1.76 -20.75
CA VAL A 103 -3.68 -1.50 -19.33
C VAL A 103 -4.73 -2.49 -18.80
N ASN A 104 -5.81 -2.71 -19.54
CA ASN A 104 -6.88 -3.61 -19.12
C ASN A 104 -6.43 -5.06 -19.03
N ASP A 105 -5.63 -5.55 -19.99
CA ASP A 105 -5.04 -6.88 -19.93
C ASP A 105 -4.11 -7.03 -18.72
N TRP A 106 -3.25 -6.05 -18.47
CA TRP A 106 -2.36 -6.05 -17.31
C TRP A 106 -3.15 -6.04 -15.99
N LEU A 107 -4.19 -5.21 -15.87
CA LEU A 107 -5.07 -5.18 -14.69
C LEU A 107 -5.80 -6.52 -14.51
N GLY A 108 -6.25 -7.16 -15.59
CA GLY A 108 -6.86 -8.49 -15.55
C GLY A 108 -5.91 -9.55 -14.99
N ARG A 109 -4.67 -9.57 -15.47
CA ARG A 109 -3.60 -10.46 -14.97
C ARG A 109 -3.27 -10.18 -13.50
N LEU A 110 -3.15 -8.91 -13.11
CA LEU A 110 -2.90 -8.52 -11.73
C LEU A 110 -4.03 -8.99 -10.80
N ARG A 111 -5.29 -8.80 -11.18
CA ARG A 111 -6.46 -9.24 -10.39
C ARG A 111 -6.51 -10.75 -10.23
N HIS A 112 -6.14 -11.52 -11.25
CA HIS A 112 -6.02 -12.97 -11.14
C HIS A 112 -4.94 -13.36 -10.11
N ARG A 113 -3.79 -12.69 -10.11
CA ARG A 113 -2.69 -12.97 -9.18
C ARG A 113 -2.98 -12.55 -7.74
N LEU A 114 -3.75 -11.49 -7.54
CA LEU A 114 -4.14 -11.00 -6.21
C LEU A 114 -5.37 -11.71 -5.65
N ARG A 115 -5.97 -12.68 -6.35
CA ARG A 115 -6.98 -13.54 -5.72
C ARG A 115 -6.31 -14.30 -4.57
N PRO A 116 -6.87 -14.26 -3.36
CA PRO A 116 -6.38 -15.11 -2.29
C PRO A 116 -6.50 -16.57 -2.76
N LEU A 117 -5.40 -17.31 -2.68
CA LEU A 117 -5.45 -18.77 -2.71
C LEU A 117 -6.34 -19.17 -1.53
N HIS A 118 -7.54 -19.65 -1.84
CA HIS A 118 -8.43 -20.29 -0.87
C HIS A 118 -7.87 -21.66 -0.50
#